data_AF-A0A8J6H5R2-F1
#
_entry.id   AF-A0A8J6H5R2-F1
#
_cell.length_a   1.000
_cell.length_b   1.000
_cell.length_c   1.000
_cell.angle_alpha   90.00
_cell.angle_beta   90.00
_cell.angle_gamma   90.00
#
_symmetry.space_group_name_H-M   'P 1'
#
loop_
_entity.id
_entity.type
_entity.pdbx_description
1 polymer ?
#
loop_
_entity_poly.entity_id
_entity_poly.type
_entity_poly.pdbx_seq_one_letter_code
_entity_poly.pdbx_strand_id
1 'polypeptide(L)'
;MKVAFDRKRKVPRKYSKGDLVLWRGGSAGNTKGVSTKVAAKFVGPYRVTKVFGNDRYQITSVRGVRGYKNYRVLVAVDALRPFKAAVEYDTESDNSEREREDLIDLLEG
;
A
#
# COMPACT_ATOMS: atom_id res chain seq x y z
N MET A 1 -9.30 -30.69 -7.73
CA MET A 1 -10.07 -29.72 -6.93
C MET A 1 -9.13 -28.61 -6.44
N LYS A 2 -8.90 -27.56 -7.25
CA LYS A 2 -7.99 -26.44 -6.91
C LYS A 2 -8.48 -25.15 -7.56
N VAL A 3 -8.88 -25.26 -8.82
CA VAL A 3 -9.46 -24.17 -9.65
C VAL A 3 -10.70 -23.53 -9.02
N ALA A 4 -11.65 -24.32 -8.50
CA ALA A 4 -12.87 -23.78 -7.86
C ALA A 4 -12.59 -23.03 -6.54
N PHE A 5 -11.52 -23.41 -5.85
CA PHE A 5 -11.12 -22.82 -4.57
C PHE A 5 -10.37 -21.50 -4.78
N ASP A 6 -9.46 -21.45 -5.75
CA ASP A 6 -8.72 -20.24 -6.09
C ASP A 6 -9.60 -19.18 -6.75
N ARG A 7 -10.66 -19.58 -7.48
CA ARG A 7 -11.62 -18.65 -8.13
C ARG A 7 -12.34 -17.72 -7.14
N LYS A 8 -12.53 -18.14 -5.89
CA LYS A 8 -13.21 -17.33 -4.85
C LYS A 8 -12.26 -16.38 -4.11
N ARG A 9 -10.94 -16.48 -4.35
CA ARG A 9 -9.95 -15.68 -3.63
C ARG A 9 -9.71 -14.36 -4.34
N LYS A 10 -9.69 -13.29 -3.55
CA LYS A 10 -9.19 -11.99 -4.01
C LYS A 10 -7.69 -12.09 -4.23
N VAL A 11 -7.22 -11.63 -5.39
CA VAL A 11 -5.79 -11.58 -5.72
C VAL A 11 -5.07 -10.71 -4.68
N PRO A 12 -3.99 -11.21 -4.07
CA PRO A 12 -3.23 -10.44 -3.10
C PRO A 12 -2.58 -9.22 -3.75
N ARG A 13 -2.41 -8.16 -2.97
CA ARG A 13 -1.77 -6.93 -3.46
C ARG A 13 -0.28 -7.20 -3.70
N LYS A 14 0.22 -6.78 -4.85
CA LYS A 14 1.64 -6.89 -5.20
C LYS A 14 2.37 -5.61 -4.82
N TYR A 15 3.58 -5.74 -4.29
CA TYR A 15 4.46 -4.63 -3.96
C TYR A 15 5.76 -4.74 -4.76
N SER A 16 6.32 -3.60 -5.12
CA SER A 16 7.59 -3.47 -5.82
C SER A 16 8.71 -3.07 -4.87
N LYS A 17 9.96 -3.30 -5.29
CA LYS A 17 11.13 -2.82 -4.55
C LYS A 17 11.09 -1.29 -4.52
N GLY A 18 11.13 -0.72 -3.33
CA GLY A 18 11.08 0.72 -3.11
C GLY A 18 9.77 1.21 -2.49
N ASP A 19 8.69 0.42 -2.58
CA ASP A 19 7.37 0.80 -2.05
C ASP A 19 7.41 1.00 -0.54
N LEU A 20 6.61 1.96 -0.07
CA LEU A 20 6.39 2.22 1.34
C LEU A 20 5.16 1.45 1.83
N VAL A 21 5.34 0.73 2.94
CA VAL A 21 4.33 -0.14 3.53
C VAL A 21 4.27 0.03 5.04
N LEU A 22 3.07 -0.09 5.60
CA LEU A 22 2.85 -0.26 7.03
C LEU A 22 2.91 -1.75 7.38
N TRP A 23 3.48 -2.08 8.53
CA TRP A 23 3.62 -3.47 8.98
C TRP A 23 2.93 -3.70 10.34
N ARG A 24 2.22 -4.81 10.46
CA ARG A 24 1.51 -5.22 11.70
C ARG A 24 2.43 -5.73 12.82
N GLY A 25 3.58 -6.31 12.48
CA GLY A 25 4.50 -6.90 13.47
C GLY A 25 5.49 -5.89 14.06
N GLY A 26 5.45 -4.63 13.62
CA GLY A 26 6.28 -3.57 14.16
C GLY A 26 5.88 -3.31 15.62
N SER A 27 6.86 -3.36 16.52
CA SER A 27 6.63 -3.09 17.94
C SER A 27 6.35 -1.60 18.16
N ALA A 28 5.10 -1.17 17.97
CA ALA A 28 4.66 0.18 18.36
C ALA A 28 4.36 0.32 19.87
N GLY A 29 4.39 -0.77 20.65
CA GLY A 29 3.80 -0.75 21.99
C GLY A 29 4.45 -1.64 23.03
N ASN A 30 5.64 -2.19 22.81
CA ASN A 30 6.25 -3.09 23.81
C ASN A 30 7.07 -2.35 24.89
N THR A 31 6.78 -1.07 25.12
CA THR A 31 7.20 -0.37 26.34
C THR A 31 6.27 -0.80 27.46
N LYS A 32 6.81 -1.54 28.43
CA LYS A 32 6.12 -1.96 29.66
C LYS A 32 5.30 -0.79 30.23
N GLY A 33 3.99 -0.94 30.35
CA GLY A 33 3.08 0.03 30.96
C GLY A 33 2.20 0.84 29.99
N VAL A 34 2.39 0.74 28.67
CA VAL A 34 1.52 1.43 27.71
C VAL A 34 0.40 0.52 27.23
N SER A 35 -0.85 0.97 27.37
CA SER A 35 -2.03 0.23 26.91
C SER A 35 -2.01 0.04 25.40
N THR A 36 -1.95 -1.20 24.95
CA THR A 36 -1.95 -1.57 23.52
C THR A 36 -3.34 -1.48 22.87
N LYS A 37 -4.40 -1.29 23.67
CA LYS A 37 -5.80 -1.25 23.19
C LYS A 37 -6.09 -0.08 22.26
N VAL A 38 -5.42 1.06 22.48
CA VAL A 38 -5.57 2.30 21.68
C VAL A 38 -4.48 2.40 20.59
N ALA A 39 -3.47 1.52 20.61
CA ALA A 39 -2.35 1.59 19.69
C ALA A 39 -2.76 1.15 18.27
N ALA A 40 -2.20 1.82 17.26
CA ALA A 40 -2.40 1.46 15.87
C ALA A 40 -1.89 0.04 15.59
N LYS A 41 -2.73 -0.78 14.96
CA LYS A 41 -2.40 -2.18 14.59
C LYS A 41 -1.32 -2.29 13.52
N PHE A 42 -1.16 -1.28 12.68
CA PHE A 42 -0.18 -1.21 11.62
C PHE A 42 0.70 0.01 11.87
N VAL A 43 2.00 -0.19 11.81
CA VAL A 43 2.99 0.77 12.30
C VAL A 43 3.95 1.10 11.18
N GLY A 44 4.38 2.37 11.15
CA GLY A 44 5.60 2.84 10.51
C GLY A 44 5.64 2.72 8.97
N PRO A 45 6.19 3.70 8.26
CA PRO A 45 6.63 3.47 6.90
C PRO A 45 7.87 2.57 6.90
N TYR A 46 7.72 1.38 6.36
CA TYR A 46 8.81 0.48 6.01
C TYR A 46 8.99 0.47 4.49
N ARG A 47 10.23 0.31 4.04
CA ARG A 47 10.54 0.22 2.62
C ARG A 47 10.70 -1.24 2.20
N VAL A 48 10.07 -1.64 1.10
CA VAL A 48 10.29 -2.94 0.48
C VAL A 48 11.68 -2.96 -0.16
N THR A 49 12.55 -3.84 0.31
CA THR A 49 13.94 -3.97 -0.19
C THR A 49 14.09 -5.09 -1.19
N LYS A 50 13.33 -6.17 -1.02
CA LYS A 50 13.36 -7.34 -1.90
C LYS A 50 11.99 -7.99 -1.94
N VAL A 51 11.58 -8.40 -3.13
CA VAL A 51 10.37 -9.18 -3.37
C VAL A 51 10.77 -10.65 -3.46
N PHE A 52 10.02 -11.52 -2.78
CA PHE A 52 10.17 -12.97 -2.84
C PHE A 52 8.93 -13.58 -3.48
N GLY A 53 9.04 -14.83 -3.93
CA GLY A 53 7.88 -15.60 -4.36
C GLY A 53 6.88 -15.83 -3.22
N ASN A 54 5.67 -16.27 -3.59
CA ASN A 54 4.58 -16.61 -2.66
C ASN A 54 4.15 -15.43 -1.77
N ASP A 55 4.06 -14.23 -2.36
CA ASP A 55 3.57 -13.01 -1.70
C ASP A 55 4.34 -12.60 -0.44
N ARG A 56 5.66 -12.88 -0.43
CA ARG A 56 6.57 -12.54 0.65
C ARG A 56 7.47 -11.38 0.25
N TYR A 57 7.69 -10.48 1.19
CA TYR A 57 8.45 -9.25 0.97
C TYR A 57 9.42 -9.04 2.12
N GLN A 58 10.64 -8.64 1.81
CA GLN A 58 11.58 -8.16 2.81
C GLN A 58 11.43 -6.66 2.96
N ILE A 59 11.08 -6.26 4.17
CA ILE A 59 10.92 -4.86 4.53
C ILE A 59 12.10 -4.38 5.36
N THR A 60 12.42 -3.11 5.28
CA THR A 60 13.45 -2.47 6.09
C THR A 60 12.94 -1.15 6.63
N SER A 61 13.33 -0.80 7.86
CA SER A 61 12.95 0.47 8.47
C SER A 61 13.51 1.64 7.66
N VAL A 62 12.71 2.68 7.45
CA VAL A 62 13.14 3.91 6.78
C VAL A 62 13.87 4.80 7.78
N ARG A 63 15.05 5.31 7.43
CA ARG A 63 15.79 6.22 8.33
C ARG A 63 15.06 7.57 8.43
N GLY A 64 14.96 8.13 9.63
CA GLY A 64 14.32 9.42 9.88
C GLY A 64 12.92 9.37 10.50
N VAL A 65 12.34 8.19 10.73
CA VAL A 65 11.08 8.06 11.47
C VAL A 65 11.31 7.96 12.99
N ARG A 66 10.39 8.53 13.78
CA ARG A 66 10.39 8.43 15.24
C ARG A 66 10.35 6.96 15.70
N GLY A 67 11.28 6.57 16.58
CA GLY A 67 11.39 5.18 17.05
C GLY A 67 12.15 4.25 16.08
N TYR A 68 12.94 4.81 15.18
CA TYR A 68 13.79 4.07 14.25
C TYR A 68 14.65 3.03 14.95
N LYS A 69 14.57 1.80 14.44
CA LYS A 69 15.45 0.70 14.77
C LYS A 69 15.78 -0.02 13.48
N ASN A 70 17.05 -0.40 13.32
CA ASN A 70 17.52 -1.16 12.15
C ASN A 70 16.87 -2.54 12.11
N TYR A 71 15.66 -2.62 11.56
CA TYR A 71 14.93 -3.87 11.38
C TYR A 71 14.88 -4.26 9.92
N ARG A 72 15.15 -5.53 9.66
CA ARG A 72 15.03 -6.20 8.36
C ARG A 72 14.32 -7.53 8.57
N VAL A 73 13.12 -7.67 8.00
CA VAL A 73 12.25 -8.82 8.27
C VAL A 73 11.57 -9.27 6.98
N LEU A 74 11.36 -10.59 6.86
CA LEU A 74 10.55 -11.21 5.82
C LEU A 74 9.09 -11.29 6.28
N VAL A 75 8.18 -10.77 5.48
CA VAL A 75 6.78 -10.57 5.86
C VAL A 75 5.86 -10.98 4.70
N ALA A 76 4.76 -11.65 5.00
CA ALA A 76 3.72 -11.96 4.02
C ALA A 76 2.84 -10.73 3.72
N VAL A 77 2.23 -10.69 2.53
CA VAL A 77 1.32 -9.62 2.09
C VAL A 77 0.22 -9.29 3.10
N ASP A 78 -0.29 -10.29 3.83
CA ASP A 78 -1.40 -10.13 4.79
C ASP A 78 -1.03 -9.25 6.00
N ALA A 79 0.26 -9.15 6.30
CA ALA A 79 0.77 -8.32 7.38
C ALA A 79 1.21 -6.92 6.91
N LEU A 80 1.05 -6.61 5.63
CA LEU A 80 1.42 -5.34 5.02
C LEU A 80 0.20 -4.53 4.59
N ARG A 81 0.30 -3.21 4.71
CA ARG A 81 -0.63 -2.25 4.09
C ARG A 81 0.14 -1.23 3.29
N PRO A 82 -0.42 -0.66 2.22
CA PRO A 82 0.20 0.46 1.54
C PRO A 82 0.35 1.64 2.51
N PHE A 83 1.52 2.27 2.53
CA PHE A 83 1.69 3.55 3.19
C PHE A 83 1.31 4.65 2.20
N LYS A 84 0.19 5.32 2.43
CA LYS A 84 -0.14 6.55 1.72
C LYS A 84 0.59 7.68 2.44
N ALA A 85 1.73 8.12 1.90
CA ALA A 85 2.24 9.43 2.28
C ALA A 85 1.15 10.44 1.89
N ALA A 86 0.77 11.33 2.79
CA ALA A 86 -0.19 12.37 2.48
C ALA A 86 0.44 13.29 1.41
N VAL A 87 0.14 13.01 0.14
CA VAL A 87 0.42 13.92 -0.96
C VAL A 87 -0.81 13.89 -1.86
N GLU A 88 -1.49 15.03 -1.79
CA GLU A 88 -2.37 15.71 -2.75
C GLU A 88 -3.55 14.94 -3.35
N TYR A 89 -4.72 15.58 -3.27
CA TYR A 89 -5.90 15.19 -4.02
C TYR A 89 -5.55 15.22 -5.51
N ASP A 90 -5.55 14.06 -6.16
CA ASP A 90 -5.70 14.00 -7.61
C ASP A 90 -7.01 14.74 -7.92
N THR A 91 -6.90 15.98 -8.42
CA THR A 91 -8.04 16.67 -9.01
C THR A 91 -8.39 15.87 -10.25
N GLU A 92 -9.58 15.27 -10.25
CA GLU A 92 -10.15 14.57 -11.40
C GLU A 92 -9.96 15.41 -12.66
N SER A 93 -9.00 15.02 -13.51
CA SER A 93 -9.00 15.40 -14.93
C SER A 93 -9.46 14.18 -15.70
N ASP A 94 -10.77 13.91 -15.62
CA ASP A 94 -11.43 13.17 -16.67
C ASP A 94 -11.92 14.20 -17.69
N ASN A 95 -11.15 14.31 -18.76
CA ASN A 95 -11.30 15.25 -19.86
C ASN A 95 -12.52 14.82 -20.70
N SER A 96 -13.64 15.55 -20.61
CA SER A 96 -14.82 15.34 -21.47
C SER A 96 -14.56 15.88 -22.89
N GLU A 97 -13.66 15.22 -23.62
CA GLU A 97 -13.33 15.49 -25.02
C GLU A 97 -14.27 14.77 -26.01
N ARG A 98 -15.57 14.67 -25.70
CA ARG A 98 -16.55 14.05 -26.62
C ARG A 98 -17.76 14.92 -26.98
N GLU A 99 -17.84 16.15 -26.49
CA GLU A 99 -18.96 17.06 -26.83
C GLU A 99 -18.59 18.12 -27.89
N ARG A 100 -17.35 18.14 -28.39
CA ARG A 100 -16.91 19.15 -29.38
C ARG A 100 -17.05 18.72 -30.83
N GLU A 101 -17.08 17.41 -31.13
CA GLU A 101 -17.26 16.96 -32.52
C GLU A 101 -18.71 17.13 -33.00
N ASP A 102 -19.69 16.98 -32.11
CA ASP A 102 -21.12 17.13 -32.46
C ASP A 102 -21.56 18.58 -32.74
N LEU A 103 -20.76 19.60 -32.37
CA LEU A 103 -21.06 21.01 -32.61
C LEU A 103 -20.53 21.53 -33.95
N ILE A 104 -19.57 20.82 -34.57
CA ILE A 104 -18.96 21.26 -35.83
C ILE A 104 -19.91 20.92 -37.00
N ASP A 105 -20.59 19.78 -36.94
CA ASP A 105 -21.53 19.34 -37.98
C ASP A 105 -22.87 20.14 -38.03
N LEU A 106 -23.18 20.95 -37.00
CA LEU A 106 -24.38 21.80 -36.98
C LEU A 106 -24.17 23.18 -37.62
N LEU A 107 -22.92 23.60 -37.82
CA LEU A 107 -22.57 24.91 -38.39
C LEU A 107 -22.26 24.87 -39.90
N GLU A 108 -22.18 23.68 -40.49
CA GLU A 108 -21.90 23.48 -41.92
C GLU A 108 -23.10 22.92 -42.72
N GLY A 109 -24.29 22.86 -42.09
CA GLY A 109 -25.57 22.49 -42.73
C GLY A 109 -26.47 23.68 -43.04
#